data_AF-A0A0G0MV45-F1
#
_entry.id   AF-A0A0G0MV45-F1
#
_cell.length_a   1.000
_cell.length_b   1.000
_cell.length_c   1.000
_cell.angle_alpha   90.00
_cell.angle_beta   90.00
_cell.angle_gamma   90.00
#
_symmetry.space_group_name_H-M   'P 1'
#
loop_
_entity.id
_entity.type
_entity.pdbx_description
1 polymer ?
#
loop_
_entity_poly.entity_id
_entity_poly.type
_entity_poly.pdbx_seq_one_letter_code
_entity_poly.pdbx_strand_id
1 'polypeptide(L)'
;MARIKLINQLKLEIEKYLGLPYFTNKPPIKTENNALVGKGDSKEIALTTIELANKLNINLLDLSPIEIYRFQKKHGIGIDCSGLIYHLSNFYYYLKTGKDIKSKLIGTEGKRGPRRLSANLLTGHPNAKEIKNLQDIQTSDLIRMDQGKHVIFIVEKLNNTIYYVHSSEKTKQKGVHYGQIKITNPDKSLKYQQWSDKTIENKKYPSLFNPKLGDGIFRLNCLS
;
A
#
# COMPACT_ATOMS: atom_id res chain seq x y z
N MET A 1 19.64 13.12 -11.82
CA MET A 1 18.87 14.13 -11.06
C MET A 1 17.35 13.90 -11.11
N ALA A 2 16.73 13.66 -12.28
CA ALA A 2 15.27 13.47 -12.37
C ALA A 2 14.69 12.31 -11.52
N ARG A 3 15.34 11.14 -11.51
CA ARG A 3 14.90 9.97 -10.71
C ARG A 3 14.87 10.24 -9.20
N ILE A 4 15.89 10.91 -8.67
CA ILE A 4 15.97 11.26 -7.24
C ILE A 4 14.83 12.21 -6.87
N LYS A 5 14.55 13.21 -7.73
CA LYS A 5 13.42 14.14 -7.52
C LYS A 5 12.08 13.39 -7.48
N LEU A 6 11.85 12.44 -8.40
CA LEU A 6 10.65 11.61 -8.42
C LEU A 6 10.48 10.80 -7.13
N ILE A 7 11.55 10.14 -6.67
CA ILE A 7 11.53 9.34 -5.43
C ILE A 7 11.26 10.24 -4.22
N ASN A 8 11.87 11.43 -4.14
CA ASN A 8 11.62 12.37 -3.04
C ASN A 8 10.16 12.84 -3.02
N GLN A 9 9.58 13.16 -4.17
CA GLN A 9 8.15 13.51 -4.25
C GLN A 9 7.25 12.34 -3.83
N LEU A 10 7.59 11.10 -4.22
CA LEU A 10 6.88 9.91 -3.79
C LEU A 10 6.96 9.69 -2.27
N LYS A 11 8.12 9.92 -1.66
CA LYS A 11 8.28 9.83 -0.19
C LYS A 11 7.40 10.85 0.54
N LEU A 12 7.35 12.09 0.06
CA LEU A 12 6.45 13.13 0.59
C LEU A 12 4.97 12.73 0.45
N GLU A 13 4.59 12.04 -0.63
CA GLU A 13 3.23 11.51 -0.78
C GLU A 13 2.95 10.40 0.23
N ILE A 14 3.90 9.48 0.44
CA ILE A 14 3.77 8.38 1.41
C ILE A 14 3.62 8.92 2.83
N GLU A 15 4.31 9.99 3.19
CA GLU A 15 4.21 10.63 4.52
C GLU A 15 2.78 11.00 4.90
N LYS A 16 1.93 11.36 3.93
CA LYS A 16 0.51 11.68 4.15
C LYS A 16 -0.32 10.49 4.62
N TYR A 17 0.18 9.26 4.40
CA TYR A 17 -0.51 8.04 4.80
C TYR A 17 0.08 7.41 6.06
N LEU A 18 1.30 7.77 6.46
CA LEU A 18 1.97 7.11 7.58
C LEU A 18 1.15 7.23 8.87
N GLY A 19 1.04 6.12 9.59
CA GLY A 19 0.26 6.07 10.81
C GLY A 19 -1.24 5.95 10.58
N LEU A 20 -1.76 5.96 9.36
CA LEU A 20 -3.19 5.64 9.14
C LEU A 20 -3.49 4.18 9.51
N PRO A 21 -4.66 3.89 10.12
CA PRO A 21 -5.05 2.53 10.44
C PRO A 21 -5.32 1.70 9.17
N TYR A 22 -5.04 0.40 9.27
CA TYR A 22 -5.51 -0.57 8.30
C TYR A 22 -7.02 -0.71 8.45
N PHE A 23 -7.74 -0.60 7.34
CA PHE A 23 -9.18 -0.78 7.35
C PHE A 23 -9.66 -1.45 6.07
N THR A 24 -10.46 -2.50 6.20
CA THR A 24 -11.15 -3.16 5.08
C THR A 24 -12.65 -3.12 5.31
N ASN A 25 -13.41 -2.95 4.23
CA ASN A 25 -14.87 -2.92 4.26
C ASN A 25 -15.50 -4.31 4.45
N LYS A 26 -15.37 -4.89 5.65
CA LYS A 26 -15.90 -6.23 6.01
C LYS A 26 -16.57 -6.16 7.40
N PRO A 27 -17.90 -6.33 7.50
CA PRO A 27 -18.86 -6.53 6.41
C PRO A 27 -18.99 -5.28 5.51
N PRO A 28 -19.41 -5.42 4.23
CA PRO A 28 -19.49 -4.30 3.32
C PRO A 28 -20.57 -3.28 3.71
N ILE A 29 -20.15 -2.04 3.99
CA ILE A 29 -21.07 -0.90 4.11
C ILE A 29 -21.30 -0.28 2.73
N LYS A 30 -22.55 0.15 2.47
CA LYS A 30 -22.92 0.92 1.27
C LYS A 30 -22.77 2.40 1.56
N THR A 31 -21.73 3.01 1.01
CA THR A 31 -21.44 4.45 1.10
C THR A 31 -20.69 4.89 -0.15
N GLU A 32 -20.84 6.16 -0.54
CA GLU A 32 -20.06 6.77 -1.62
C GLU A 32 -18.69 7.29 -1.15
N ASN A 33 -18.49 7.44 0.17
CA ASN A 33 -17.23 7.89 0.74
C ASN A 33 -16.16 6.77 0.71
N ASN A 34 -15.07 7.00 -0.03
CA ASN A 34 -13.99 6.01 -0.20
C ASN A 34 -13.18 5.77 1.08
N ALA A 35 -13.01 6.79 1.92
CA ALA A 35 -12.28 6.70 3.18
C ALA A 35 -12.95 5.72 4.16
N LEU A 36 -14.28 5.62 4.12
CA LEU A 36 -15.06 4.70 4.96
C LEU A 36 -15.08 3.25 4.44
N VAL A 37 -14.43 2.96 3.31
CA VAL A 37 -14.34 1.60 2.75
C VAL A 37 -12.90 1.15 2.51
N GLY A 38 -11.92 1.88 3.04
CA GLY A 38 -10.50 1.54 2.94
C GLY A 38 -9.87 1.89 1.58
N LYS A 39 -10.52 2.75 0.79
CA LYS A 39 -10.12 3.09 -0.58
C LYS A 39 -9.87 4.58 -0.82
N GLY A 40 -9.98 5.39 0.22
CA GLY A 40 -9.81 6.85 0.11
C GLY A 40 -8.35 7.24 -0.10
N ASP A 41 -8.11 8.33 -0.80
CA ASP A 41 -6.80 9.00 -0.80
C ASP A 41 -6.55 9.71 0.54
N SER A 42 -5.32 10.20 0.74
CA SER A 42 -4.92 10.87 1.98
C SER A 42 -5.79 12.11 2.30
N LYS A 43 -6.24 12.84 1.28
CA LYS A 43 -7.09 14.02 1.43
C LYS A 43 -8.52 13.62 1.82
N GLU A 44 -9.11 12.65 1.13
CA GLU A 44 -10.44 12.10 1.46
C GLU A 44 -10.46 11.56 2.90
N ILE A 45 -9.40 10.86 3.32
CA ILE A 45 -9.26 10.34 4.68
C ILE A 45 -9.17 11.46 5.72
N ALA A 46 -8.35 12.49 5.46
CA ALA A 46 -8.22 13.63 6.35
C ALA A 46 -9.54 14.40 6.50
N LEU A 47 -10.21 14.71 5.39
CA LEU A 47 -11.50 15.41 5.39
C LEU A 47 -12.57 14.61 6.11
N THR A 48 -12.68 13.30 5.84
CA THR A 48 -13.63 12.42 6.53
C THR A 48 -13.38 12.36 8.05
N THR A 49 -12.10 12.39 8.45
CA THR A 49 -11.72 12.45 9.88
C THR A 49 -12.22 13.75 10.51
N ILE A 50 -11.99 14.90 9.86
CA ILE A 50 -12.40 16.22 10.34
C ILE A 50 -13.93 16.34 10.41
N GLU A 51 -14.63 15.95 9.35
CA GLU A 51 -16.11 16.00 9.29
C GLU A 51 -16.74 15.20 10.43
N LEU A 52 -16.22 14.00 10.69
CA LEU A 52 -16.74 13.15 11.76
C LEU A 52 -16.40 13.67 13.14
N ALA A 53 -15.19 14.21 13.34
CA ALA A 53 -14.79 14.80 14.61
C ALA A 53 -15.66 16.02 14.94
N ASN A 54 -15.90 16.90 13.97
CA ASN A 54 -16.79 18.05 14.10
C ASN A 54 -18.22 17.61 14.45
N LYS A 55 -18.75 16.58 13.77
CA LYS A 55 -20.08 16.02 14.07
C LYS A 55 -20.19 15.49 15.51
N LEU A 56 -19.08 15.05 16.09
CA LEU A 56 -19.00 14.53 17.45
C LEU A 56 -18.52 15.57 18.47
N ASN A 57 -18.36 16.85 18.06
CA ASN A 57 -17.80 17.93 18.87
C ASN A 57 -16.42 17.58 19.47
N ILE A 58 -15.60 16.86 18.71
CA ILE A 58 -14.22 16.53 19.09
C ILE A 58 -13.28 17.47 18.34
N ASN A 59 -12.47 18.23 19.07
CA ASN A 59 -11.41 19.03 18.48
C ASN A 59 -10.17 18.15 18.22
N LEU A 60 -9.89 17.87 16.95
CA LEU A 60 -8.74 17.03 16.56
C LEU A 60 -7.39 17.63 16.96
N LEU A 61 -7.30 18.95 17.14
CA LEU A 61 -6.06 19.61 17.55
C LEU A 61 -5.67 19.30 19.00
N ASP A 62 -6.63 18.86 19.82
CA ASP A 62 -6.39 18.48 21.21
C ASP A 62 -5.98 17.01 21.34
N LEU A 63 -6.03 16.24 20.26
CA LEU A 63 -5.73 14.81 20.26
C LEU A 63 -4.26 14.57 19.90
N SER A 64 -3.61 13.68 20.65
CA SER A 64 -2.33 13.11 20.26
C SER A 64 -2.45 12.22 19.01
N PRO A 65 -1.35 11.95 18.27
CA PRO A 65 -1.38 11.08 17.09
C PRO A 65 -1.98 9.69 17.36
N ILE A 66 -1.74 9.12 18.55
CA ILE A 66 -2.31 7.81 18.93
C ILE A 66 -3.82 7.89 19.19
N GLU A 67 -4.32 9.03 19.67
CA GLU A 67 -5.75 9.26 19.86
C GLU A 67 -6.45 9.48 18.53
N ILE A 68 -5.83 10.22 17.60
CA ILE A 68 -6.31 10.36 16.21
C ILE A 68 -6.39 8.98 15.55
N TYR A 69 -5.33 8.16 15.68
CA TYR A 69 -5.33 6.78 15.18
C TYR A 69 -6.50 5.95 15.73
N ARG A 70 -6.71 6.00 17.06
CA ARG A 70 -7.80 5.27 17.72
C ARG A 70 -9.17 5.79 17.30
N PHE A 71 -9.31 7.11 17.13
CA PHE A 71 -10.51 7.74 16.62
C PHE A 71 -10.83 7.24 15.21
N GLN A 72 -9.88 7.35 14.27
CA GLN A 72 -10.05 6.87 12.90
C GLN A 72 -10.44 5.39 12.86
N LYS A 73 -9.71 4.56 13.60
CA LYS A 73 -9.98 3.11 13.68
C LYS A 73 -11.37 2.80 14.25
N LYS A 74 -11.79 3.48 15.33
CA LYS A 74 -13.11 3.30 15.95
C LYS A 74 -14.24 3.62 14.97
N HIS A 75 -13.98 4.55 14.05
CA HIS A 75 -14.98 5.04 13.11
C HIS A 75 -14.84 4.48 11.69
N GLY A 76 -14.03 3.44 11.50
CA GLY A 76 -13.87 2.78 10.20
C GLY A 76 -13.22 3.66 9.13
N ILE A 77 -12.43 4.65 9.54
CA ILE A 77 -11.64 5.50 8.66
C ILE A 77 -10.24 4.88 8.59
N GLY A 78 -9.77 4.59 7.38
CA GLY A 78 -8.44 4.03 7.17
C GLY A 78 -8.24 3.63 5.72
N ILE A 79 -7.19 2.83 5.48
CA ILE A 79 -6.82 2.40 4.13
C ILE A 79 -6.40 0.94 4.11
N ASP A 80 -6.92 0.17 3.15
CA ASP A 80 -6.45 -1.20 2.93
C ASP A 80 -5.17 -1.25 2.10
N CYS A 81 -4.56 -2.43 2.01
CA CYS A 81 -3.32 -2.61 1.26
C CYS A 81 -3.45 -2.15 -0.19
N SER A 82 -4.45 -2.65 -0.92
CA SER A 82 -4.66 -2.35 -2.34
C SER A 82 -5.10 -0.91 -2.63
N GLY A 83 -5.83 -0.27 -1.71
CA GLY A 83 -6.18 1.14 -1.75
C GLY A 83 -4.94 2.01 -1.66
N LEU A 84 -4.04 1.71 -0.71
CA LEU A 84 -2.75 2.38 -0.61
C LEU A 84 -1.92 2.20 -1.89
N ILE A 85 -1.79 0.97 -2.40
CA ILE A 85 -1.03 0.71 -3.62
C ILE A 85 -1.58 1.51 -4.80
N TYR A 86 -2.90 1.56 -4.97
CA TYR A 86 -3.51 2.30 -6.06
C TYR A 86 -3.12 3.78 -6.05
N HIS A 87 -3.26 4.45 -4.90
CA HIS A 87 -2.97 5.86 -4.79
C HIS A 87 -1.49 6.17 -4.99
N LEU A 88 -0.60 5.34 -4.43
CA LEU A 88 0.84 5.49 -4.64
C LEU A 88 1.27 5.21 -6.09
N SER A 89 0.73 4.16 -6.71
CA SER A 89 0.98 3.85 -8.12
C SER A 89 0.41 4.93 -9.05
N ASN A 90 -0.78 5.47 -8.74
CA ASN A 90 -1.38 6.57 -9.49
C ASN A 90 -0.52 7.83 -9.42
N PHE A 91 -0.11 8.22 -8.21
CA PHE A 91 0.76 9.37 -8.00
C PHE A 91 2.09 9.21 -8.73
N TYR A 92 2.75 8.05 -8.61
CA TYR A 92 4.01 7.79 -9.30
C TYR A 92 3.86 7.78 -10.82
N TYR A 93 2.77 7.21 -11.34
CA TYR A 93 2.44 7.24 -12.77
C TYR A 93 2.19 8.67 -13.28
N TYR A 94 1.49 9.48 -12.49
CA TYR A 94 1.25 10.90 -12.79
C TYR A 94 2.56 11.68 -12.83
N LEU A 95 3.46 11.48 -11.86
CA LEU A 95 4.77 12.13 -11.89
C LEU A 95 5.60 11.79 -13.14
N LYS A 96 5.44 10.57 -13.67
CA LYS A 96 6.15 10.12 -14.89
C LYS A 96 5.51 10.61 -16.20
N THR A 97 4.19 10.79 -16.22
CA THR A 97 3.45 10.90 -17.49
C THR A 97 2.51 12.10 -17.59
N GLY A 98 2.22 12.77 -16.47
CA GLY A 98 1.18 13.80 -16.35
C GLY A 98 -0.26 13.26 -16.46
N LYS A 99 -0.47 11.94 -16.38
CA LYS A 99 -1.77 11.27 -16.58
C LYS A 99 -2.13 10.37 -15.41
N ASP A 100 -3.42 10.08 -15.27
CA ASP A 100 -3.95 9.16 -14.26
C ASP A 100 -3.89 7.69 -14.72
N ILE A 101 -3.59 6.79 -13.78
CA ILE A 101 -3.40 5.35 -14.03
C ILE A 101 -4.71 4.61 -14.30
N LYS A 102 -5.88 5.19 -13.94
CA LYS A 102 -7.20 4.55 -14.01
C LYS A 102 -7.51 3.97 -15.39
N SER A 103 -7.16 4.68 -16.46
CA SER A 103 -7.38 4.21 -17.84
C SER A 103 -6.50 3.03 -18.25
N LYS A 104 -5.52 2.66 -17.43
CA LYS A 104 -4.53 1.63 -17.72
C LYS A 104 -4.72 0.36 -16.89
N LEU A 105 -5.50 0.41 -15.82
CA LEU A 105 -5.80 -0.75 -14.98
C LEU A 105 -7.11 -1.40 -15.42
N ILE A 106 -6.97 -2.54 -16.10
CA ILE A 106 -8.08 -3.37 -16.54
C ILE A 106 -8.84 -3.89 -15.31
N GLY A 107 -10.15 -3.77 -15.32
CA GLY A 107 -11.05 -4.11 -14.22
C GLY A 107 -11.38 -2.95 -13.27
N THR A 108 -10.83 -1.75 -13.52
CA THR A 108 -11.15 -0.52 -12.76
C THR A 108 -12.10 0.43 -13.49
N GLU A 109 -12.64 0.00 -14.63
CA GLU A 109 -13.50 0.80 -15.49
C GLU A 109 -14.81 1.20 -14.78
N GLY A 110 -15.33 2.37 -15.16
CA GLY A 110 -16.60 2.92 -14.66
C GLY A 110 -16.50 3.74 -13.37
N LYS A 111 -17.64 3.89 -12.69
CA LYS A 111 -17.81 4.77 -11.52
C LYS A 111 -17.19 4.22 -10.22
N ARG A 112 -16.85 2.93 -10.16
CA ARG A 112 -16.39 2.28 -8.92
C ARG A 112 -14.89 2.40 -8.67
N GLY A 113 -14.08 2.74 -9.69
CA GLY A 113 -12.65 3.08 -9.57
C GLY A 113 -11.87 2.24 -8.55
N PRO A 114 -11.25 2.84 -7.50
CA PRO A 114 -10.44 2.12 -6.53
C PRO A 114 -11.19 1.06 -5.71
N ARG A 115 -12.53 1.11 -5.65
CA ARG A 115 -13.34 0.13 -4.91
C ARG A 115 -13.36 -1.26 -5.53
N ARG A 116 -12.96 -1.40 -6.79
CA ARG A 116 -12.83 -2.71 -7.46
C ARG A 116 -11.43 -3.31 -7.27
N LEU A 117 -10.50 -2.57 -6.68
CA LEU A 117 -9.12 -3.01 -6.57
C LEU A 117 -8.92 -4.04 -5.47
N SER A 118 -8.11 -5.04 -5.80
CA SER A 118 -7.61 -6.07 -4.91
C SER A 118 -6.14 -6.31 -5.22
N ALA A 119 -5.41 -6.92 -4.28
CA ALA A 119 -4.04 -7.35 -4.52
C ALA A 119 -3.95 -8.23 -5.78
N ASN A 120 -4.91 -9.14 -6.00
CA ASN A 120 -4.97 -9.98 -7.20
C ASN A 120 -5.14 -9.19 -8.49
N LEU A 121 -6.00 -8.15 -8.51
CA LEU A 121 -6.21 -7.34 -9.71
C LEU A 121 -4.96 -6.55 -10.08
N LEU A 122 -4.25 -6.02 -9.07
CA LEU A 122 -3.02 -5.25 -9.25
C LEU A 122 -1.81 -6.10 -9.65
N THR A 123 -1.76 -7.37 -9.24
CA THR A 123 -0.60 -8.24 -9.43
C THR A 123 -0.84 -9.36 -10.44
N GLY A 124 -2.06 -9.46 -10.99
CA GLY A 124 -2.44 -10.44 -12.00
C GLY A 124 -2.30 -9.93 -13.43
N HIS A 125 -2.23 -10.86 -14.37
CA HIS A 125 -2.44 -10.58 -15.79
C HIS A 125 -3.89 -10.09 -16.01
N PRO A 126 -4.15 -9.09 -16.88
CA PRO A 126 -3.22 -8.41 -17.78
C PRO A 126 -2.55 -7.14 -17.19
N ASN A 127 -2.75 -6.83 -15.92
CA ASN A 127 -2.30 -5.57 -15.33
C ASN A 127 -0.82 -5.56 -14.98
N ALA A 128 -0.25 -6.71 -14.65
CA ALA A 128 1.14 -6.81 -14.24
C ALA A 128 1.88 -7.99 -14.86
N LYS A 129 3.21 -7.88 -14.85
CA LYS A 129 4.16 -8.95 -15.18
C LYS A 129 5.02 -9.29 -13.97
N GLU A 130 5.38 -10.56 -13.83
CA GLU A 130 6.24 -11.02 -12.75
C GLU A 130 7.71 -10.59 -12.98
N ILE A 131 8.39 -10.20 -11.90
CA ILE A 131 9.81 -9.89 -11.85
C ILE A 131 10.54 -11.05 -11.17
N LYS A 132 11.34 -11.79 -11.95
CA LYS A 132 11.99 -13.02 -11.50
C LYS A 132 13.34 -12.79 -10.81
N ASN A 133 14.07 -11.76 -11.21
CA ASN A 133 15.39 -11.45 -10.68
C ASN A 133 15.32 -10.29 -9.67
N LEU A 134 15.89 -10.48 -8.48
CA LEU A 134 15.95 -9.44 -7.45
C LEU A 134 16.74 -8.21 -7.90
N GLN A 135 17.62 -8.34 -8.89
CA GLN A 135 18.36 -7.19 -9.44
C GLN A 135 17.49 -6.29 -10.32
N ASP A 136 16.42 -6.82 -10.91
CA ASP A 136 15.54 -6.06 -11.78
C ASP A 136 14.52 -5.22 -11.00
N ILE A 137 14.48 -5.36 -9.66
CA ILE A 137 13.56 -4.64 -8.79
C ILE A 137 13.75 -3.14 -8.93
N GLN A 138 12.64 -2.42 -9.11
CA GLN A 138 12.61 -0.97 -9.17
C GLN A 138 11.49 -0.36 -8.33
N THR A 139 11.49 0.97 -8.24
CA THR A 139 10.42 1.76 -7.64
C THR A 139 9.08 1.45 -8.32
N SER A 140 8.04 1.28 -7.50
CA SER A 140 6.67 0.90 -7.89
C SER A 140 6.49 -0.55 -8.35
N ASP A 141 7.49 -1.42 -8.21
CA ASP A 141 7.23 -2.85 -8.17
C ASP A 141 6.41 -3.22 -6.93
N LEU A 142 5.62 -4.26 -7.04
CA LEU A 142 4.66 -4.71 -6.03
C LEU A 142 5.08 -6.07 -5.50
N ILE A 143 5.09 -6.26 -4.17
CA ILE A 143 5.26 -7.59 -3.59
C ILE A 143 3.87 -8.13 -3.26
N ARG A 144 3.46 -9.19 -3.95
CA ARG A 144 2.25 -9.96 -3.62
C ARG A 144 2.56 -10.92 -2.48
N MET A 145 1.71 -10.95 -1.47
CA MET A 145 1.88 -11.81 -0.29
C MET A 145 0.57 -12.46 0.13
N ASP A 146 0.69 -13.47 1.00
CA ASP A 146 -0.42 -14.13 1.65
C ASP A 146 -1.43 -14.68 0.64
N GLN A 147 -0.90 -15.33 -0.41
CA GLN A 147 -1.70 -15.97 -1.46
C GLN A 147 -2.55 -14.95 -2.23
N GLY A 148 -2.03 -13.73 -2.41
CA GLY A 148 -2.75 -12.63 -3.07
C GLY A 148 -3.79 -11.91 -2.23
N LYS A 149 -3.75 -12.06 -0.90
CA LYS A 149 -4.59 -11.27 0.02
C LYS A 149 -3.94 -9.97 0.47
N HIS A 150 -2.62 -9.82 0.26
CA HIS A 150 -1.87 -8.63 0.64
C HIS A 150 -0.93 -8.19 -0.48
N VAL A 151 -0.65 -6.89 -0.52
CA VAL A 151 0.26 -6.28 -1.50
C VAL A 151 1.05 -5.15 -0.85
N ILE A 152 2.31 -5.03 -1.27
CA ILE A 152 3.29 -4.08 -0.74
C ILE A 152 3.87 -3.25 -1.89
N PHE A 153 4.10 -1.96 -1.66
CA PHE A 153 4.70 -1.05 -2.64
C PHE A 153 6.22 -0.96 -2.42
N ILE A 154 7.04 -1.25 -3.43
CA ILE A 154 8.49 -1.01 -3.37
C ILE A 154 8.77 0.46 -3.66
N VAL A 155 9.33 1.16 -2.68
CA VAL A 155 9.67 2.58 -2.79
C VAL A 155 10.98 2.75 -3.54
N GLU A 156 12.01 2.01 -3.14
CA GLU A 156 13.30 1.98 -3.83
C GLU A 156 14.13 0.75 -3.42
N LYS A 157 15.14 0.44 -4.23
CA LYS A 157 16.19 -0.52 -3.91
C LYS A 157 17.52 0.24 -3.89
N LEU A 158 18.17 0.27 -2.73
CA LEU A 158 19.51 0.83 -2.55
C LEU A 158 20.45 -0.31 -2.18
N ASN A 159 21.43 -0.58 -3.05
CA ASN A 159 22.33 -1.72 -2.92
C ASN A 159 21.55 -3.03 -2.73
N ASN A 160 21.76 -3.69 -1.59
CA ASN A 160 21.11 -4.94 -1.19
C ASN A 160 19.90 -4.71 -0.26
N THR A 161 19.35 -3.50 -0.19
CA THR A 161 18.20 -3.20 0.67
C THR A 161 17.03 -2.69 -0.17
N ILE A 162 15.89 -3.35 -0.03
CA ILE A 162 14.62 -2.93 -0.60
C ILE A 162 13.86 -2.17 0.49
N TYR A 163 13.49 -0.93 0.21
CA TYR A 163 12.63 -0.12 1.06
C TYR A 163 11.21 -0.21 0.51
N TYR A 164 10.25 -0.48 1.39
CA TYR A 164 8.85 -0.64 1.00
C TYR A 164 7.90 0.04 1.96
N VAL A 165 6.68 0.28 1.50
CA VAL A 165 5.55 0.73 2.32
C VAL A 165 4.35 -0.17 2.07
N HIS A 166 3.57 -0.42 3.11
CA HIS A 166 2.29 -1.12 2.99
C HIS A 166 1.31 -0.66 4.07
N SER A 167 0.03 -1.06 3.95
CA SER A 167 -0.95 -0.99 5.03
C SER A 167 -1.28 -2.41 5.48
N SER A 168 -0.97 -2.80 6.72
CA SER A 168 -1.21 -4.17 7.18
C SER A 168 -1.81 -4.24 8.58
N GLU A 169 -2.71 -5.20 8.80
CA GLU A 169 -3.16 -5.60 10.13
C GLU A 169 -2.36 -6.77 10.72
N LYS A 170 -1.50 -7.42 9.92
CA LYS A 170 -0.81 -8.68 10.25
C LYS A 170 0.57 -8.49 10.85
N THR A 171 1.09 -7.27 10.82
CA THR A 171 2.41 -6.87 11.36
C THR A 171 2.30 -6.32 12.78
N LYS A 172 3.40 -6.31 13.52
CA LYS A 172 3.47 -5.68 14.86
C LYS A 172 3.12 -4.20 14.81
N GLN A 173 3.73 -3.46 13.90
CA GLN A 173 3.31 -2.12 13.56
C GLN A 173 2.12 -2.23 12.63
N LYS A 174 0.93 -1.78 13.05
CA LYS A 174 -0.30 -1.91 12.27
C LYS A 174 -0.57 -0.66 11.44
N GLY A 175 -1.33 -0.82 10.36
CA GLY A 175 -1.67 0.27 9.45
C GLY A 175 -0.55 0.59 8.49
N VAL A 176 -0.47 1.84 8.04
CA VAL A 176 0.50 2.28 7.05
C VAL A 176 1.85 2.55 7.71
N HIS A 177 2.87 1.85 7.24
CA HIS A 177 4.25 2.02 7.71
C HIS A 177 5.27 1.54 6.68
N TYR A 178 6.51 1.99 6.89
CA TYR A 178 7.67 1.51 6.15
C TYR A 178 8.20 0.20 6.71
N GLY A 179 8.79 -0.59 5.81
CA GLY A 179 9.64 -1.72 6.16
C GLY A 179 10.82 -1.84 5.21
N GLN A 180 11.69 -2.79 5.51
CA GLN A 180 12.93 -3.04 4.77
C GLN A 180 13.13 -4.54 4.56
N ILE A 181 13.69 -4.90 3.41
CA ILE A 181 14.18 -6.24 3.11
C ILE A 181 15.65 -6.15 2.75
N LYS A 182 16.52 -6.72 3.58
CA LYS A 182 17.94 -6.90 3.27
C LYS A 182 18.12 -8.21 2.50
N ILE A 183 18.59 -8.10 1.27
CA ILE A 183 18.93 -9.22 0.39
C ILE A 183 20.23 -9.83 0.90
N THR A 184 20.13 -11.03 1.45
CA THR A 184 21.27 -11.82 1.96
C THR A 184 21.57 -13.03 1.08
N ASN A 185 20.59 -13.47 0.28
CA ASN A 185 20.69 -14.63 -0.59
C ASN A 185 20.13 -14.27 -1.98
N PRO A 186 20.90 -13.61 -2.86
CA PRO A 186 20.38 -13.04 -4.12
C PRO A 186 19.76 -14.08 -5.07
N ASP A 187 20.22 -15.34 -4.99
CA ASP A 187 19.72 -16.44 -5.81
C ASP A 187 18.46 -17.12 -5.25
N LYS A 188 17.93 -16.61 -4.13
CA LYS A 188 16.73 -17.13 -3.48
C LYS A 188 15.63 -16.08 -3.49
N SER A 189 14.37 -16.54 -3.44
CA SER A 189 13.21 -15.64 -3.39
C SER A 189 13.19 -14.76 -2.13
N LEU A 190 12.27 -13.79 -2.10
CA LEU A 190 12.09 -12.89 -0.95
C LEU A 190 11.84 -13.62 0.39
N LYS A 191 11.37 -14.88 0.34
CA LYS A 191 11.19 -15.74 1.52
C LYS A 191 12.46 -15.90 2.36
N TYR A 192 13.61 -15.92 1.70
CA TYR A 192 14.91 -16.26 2.29
C TYR A 192 15.78 -15.04 2.59
N GLN A 193 15.17 -13.84 2.55
CA GLN A 193 15.83 -12.58 2.84
C GLN A 193 15.49 -12.13 4.26
N GLN A 194 16.17 -11.10 4.76
CA GLN A 194 15.92 -10.57 6.09
C GLN A 194 14.92 -9.42 6.02
N TRP A 195 13.75 -9.58 6.62
CA TRP A 195 12.71 -8.55 6.67
C TRP A 195 12.74 -7.84 8.04
N SER A 196 12.52 -6.53 8.05
CA SER A 196 12.36 -5.76 9.29
C SER A 196 11.07 -6.11 10.02
N ASP A 197 10.00 -6.38 9.26
CA ASP A 197 8.68 -6.66 9.84
C ASP A 197 8.61 -8.02 10.51
N LYS A 198 7.80 -8.05 11.56
CA LYS A 198 7.37 -9.27 12.26
C LYS A 198 5.86 -9.33 12.30
N THR A 199 5.31 -10.53 12.33
CA THR A 199 3.88 -10.73 12.54
C THR A 199 3.47 -10.30 13.96
N ILE A 200 2.17 -10.13 14.21
CA ILE A 200 1.65 -9.85 15.56
C ILE A 200 2.15 -10.87 16.59
N GLU A 201 2.27 -12.14 16.20
CA GLU A 201 2.78 -13.25 17.01
C GLU A 201 4.32 -13.30 17.07
N ASN A 202 5.01 -12.23 16.65
CA ASN A 202 6.46 -12.10 16.63
C ASN A 202 7.19 -13.09 15.70
N LYS A 203 6.48 -13.69 14.73
CA LYS A 203 7.10 -14.55 13.70
C LYS A 203 7.76 -13.71 12.62
N LYS A 204 8.70 -14.29 11.87
CA LYS A 204 9.30 -13.65 10.69
C LYS A 204 8.20 -13.37 9.67
N TYR A 205 7.99 -12.11 9.28
CA TYR A 205 6.99 -11.76 8.27
C TYR A 205 7.06 -12.52 6.93
N PRO A 206 8.24 -12.91 6.39
CA PRO A 206 8.31 -13.74 5.19
C PRO A 206 7.69 -15.13 5.34
N SER A 207 7.26 -15.56 6.53
CA SER A 207 6.46 -16.78 6.69
C SER A 207 5.12 -16.71 5.93
N LEU A 208 4.63 -15.50 5.65
CA LEU A 208 3.42 -15.26 4.84
C LEU A 208 3.68 -15.25 3.33
N PHE A 209 4.95 -15.32 2.90
CA PHE A 209 5.34 -15.29 1.50
C PHE A 209 5.52 -16.71 0.97
N ASN A 210 4.64 -17.14 0.05
CA ASN A 210 4.66 -18.46 -0.55
C ASN A 210 4.63 -18.41 -2.09
N PRO A 211 5.79 -18.47 -2.76
CA PRO A 211 5.86 -18.48 -4.22
C PRO A 211 5.08 -19.60 -4.89
N LYS A 212 4.92 -20.77 -4.23
CA LYS A 212 4.13 -21.88 -4.77
C LYS A 212 2.64 -21.56 -4.86
N LEU A 213 2.17 -20.52 -4.16
CA LEU A 213 0.79 -20.06 -4.15
C LEU A 213 0.63 -18.71 -4.89
N GLY A 214 1.60 -18.36 -5.73
CA GLY A 214 1.55 -17.18 -6.60
C GLY A 214 2.06 -15.88 -5.96
N ASP A 215 2.62 -15.93 -4.74
CA ASP A 215 3.32 -14.76 -4.17
C ASP A 215 4.62 -14.49 -4.93
N GLY A 216 4.95 -13.22 -5.11
CA GLY A 216 6.04 -12.82 -6.02
C GLY A 216 6.20 -11.33 -6.08
N ILE A 217 7.07 -10.88 -6.98
CA ILE A 217 7.27 -9.47 -7.29
C ILE A 217 6.63 -9.22 -8.65
N PHE A 218 5.85 -8.14 -8.76
CA PHE A 218 5.07 -7.83 -9.93
C PHE A 218 5.24 -6.36 -10.31
N ARG A 219 5.36 -6.09 -11.60
CA ARG A 219 5.41 -4.74 -12.15
C ARG A 219 4.16 -4.47 -12.94
N LEU A 220 3.49 -3.37 -12.64
CA LEU A 220 2.37 -2.90 -13.46
C LEU A 220 2.85 -2.62 -14.88
N ASN A 221 2.12 -3.14 -15.87
CA ASN A 221 2.50 -3.05 -17.28
C ASN A 221 2.54 -1.59 -17.77
N CYS A 222 1.70 -0.71 -17.21
CA CYS A 222 1.72 0.72 -17.49
C CYS A 222 2.91 1.49 -16.90
N LEU A 223 3.66 0.88 -15.97
CA LEU A 223 4.84 1.44 -15.32
C LEU A 223 6.15 0.75 -15.72
N SER A 224 6.04 -0.24 -16.62
CA SER A 224 7.16 -0.97 -17.21
C SER A 224 8.00 -0.11 -18.15
#